data_AF-A0AAW3D5L0-F1
#
_entry.id   AF-A0AAW3D5L0-F1
#
_cell.length_a   1.000
_cell.length_b   1.000
_cell.length_c   1.000
_cell.angle_alpha   90.00
_cell.angle_beta   90.00
_cell.angle_gamma   90.00
#
_symmetry.space_group_name_H-M   'P 1'
#
loop_
_entity.id
_entity.type
_entity.pdbx_description
1 polymer ?
#
loop_
_entity_poly.entity_id
_entity_poly.type
_entity_poly.pdbx_seq_one_letter_code
_entity_poly.pdbx_strand_id
1 'polypeptide(L)'
;MFLIDTDQYSTDFEKSLNYLISLGALKVFVFGASEGEMDHFLCNISIAKNYKQKIEIEFIDIYSRYFFIPKKFAVSGVVGKMFSVMPFGYAENIYYNGLRYPLSGESLSIDTNTGARNYATEDKVEISYSSGDILLFISHRKYKDRLDAIL
;
A
#
# COMPACT_ATOMS: atom_id res chain seq x y z
N MET A 1 -25.80 2.69 10.20
CA MET A 1 -26.02 1.27 9.89
C MET A 1 -25.37 0.46 11.00
N PHE A 2 -26.01 -0.62 11.46
CA PHE A 2 -25.48 -1.50 12.50
C PHE A 2 -25.56 -2.93 11.99
N LEU A 3 -24.43 -3.64 11.95
CA LEU A 3 -24.32 -5.01 11.47
C LEU A 3 -23.94 -5.90 12.65
N ILE A 4 -24.74 -6.94 12.90
CA ILE A 4 -24.46 -7.94 13.91
C ILE A 4 -24.04 -9.20 13.18
N ASP A 5 -22.82 -9.66 13.44
CA ASP A 5 -22.29 -10.90 12.91
C ASP A 5 -21.76 -11.75 14.07
N THR A 6 -22.29 -12.96 14.22
CA THR A 6 -21.94 -13.88 15.31
C THR A 6 -20.66 -14.65 15.07
N ASP A 7 -20.09 -14.61 13.86
CA ASP A 7 -18.83 -15.27 13.55
C ASP A 7 -17.68 -14.76 14.44
N GLN A 8 -16.91 -15.67 15.01
CA GLN A 8 -15.76 -15.34 15.86
C GLN A 8 -14.42 -15.63 15.17
N TYR A 9 -14.44 -16.21 13.97
CA TYR A 9 -13.23 -16.59 13.24
C TYR A 9 -12.72 -15.50 12.29
N SER A 10 -13.57 -14.56 11.90
CA SER A 10 -13.19 -13.38 11.11
C SER A 10 -13.09 -12.11 11.97
N THR A 11 -12.17 -11.23 11.60
CA THR A 11 -12.03 -9.93 12.26
C THR A 11 -13.14 -8.98 11.82
N ASP A 12 -13.38 -7.91 12.59
CA ASP A 12 -14.37 -6.89 12.24
C ASP A 12 -14.05 -6.20 10.89
N PHE A 13 -12.77 -6.08 10.56
CA PHE A 13 -12.34 -5.56 9.25
C PHE A 13 -12.74 -6.51 8.12
N GLU A 14 -12.50 -7.82 8.28
CA GLU A 14 -12.88 -8.82 7.28
C GLU A 14 -14.40 -8.87 7.07
N LYS A 15 -15.18 -8.87 8.15
CA LYS A 15 -16.65 -8.81 8.09
C LYS A 15 -17.14 -7.57 7.35
N SER A 16 -16.53 -6.43 7.64
CA SER A 16 -16.85 -5.16 6.98
C SER A 16 -16.59 -5.23 5.46
N LEU A 17 -15.47 -5.82 5.04
CA LEU A 17 -15.16 -6.01 3.62
C LEU A 17 -16.17 -6.94 2.95
N ASN A 18 -16.47 -8.09 3.55
CA ASN A 18 -17.44 -9.04 3.00
C ASN A 18 -18.82 -8.42 2.83
N TYR A 19 -19.26 -7.63 3.81
CA TYR A 19 -20.52 -6.91 3.72
C TYR A 19 -20.51 -5.90 2.56
N LEU A 20 -19.46 -5.07 2.46
CA LEU A 20 -19.35 -4.08 1.37
C LEU A 20 -19.30 -4.73 -0.01
N ILE A 21 -18.60 -5.86 -0.15
CA ILE A 21 -18.58 -6.66 -1.38
C ILE A 21 -19.99 -7.18 -1.71
N SER A 22 -20.74 -7.65 -0.72
CA SER A 22 -22.12 -8.12 -0.93
C SER A 22 -23.07 -7.01 -1.43
N LEU A 23 -22.76 -5.75 -1.11
CA LEU A 23 -23.46 -4.58 -1.64
C LEU A 23 -22.98 -4.13 -3.03
N GLY A 24 -21.97 -4.81 -3.61
CA GLY A 24 -21.39 -4.48 -4.91
C GLY A 24 -20.35 -3.36 -4.87
N ALA A 25 -19.79 -3.04 -3.70
CA ALA A 25 -18.71 -2.05 -3.61
C ALA A 25 -17.45 -2.55 -4.33
N LEU A 26 -16.88 -1.69 -5.19
CA LEU A 26 -15.66 -2.00 -5.95
C LEU A 26 -14.39 -1.45 -5.30
N LYS A 27 -14.53 -0.40 -4.48
CA LYS A 27 -13.42 0.30 -3.83
C LYS A 27 -13.81 0.76 -2.43
N VAL A 28 -12.87 0.65 -1.50
CA VAL A 28 -12.99 1.12 -0.12
C VAL A 28 -11.77 1.92 0.30
N PHE A 29 -12.03 2.95 1.10
CA PHE A 29 -11.00 3.71 1.80
C PHE A 29 -11.06 3.36 3.29
N VAL A 30 -9.93 2.95 3.85
CA VAL A 30 -9.84 2.47 5.22
C VAL A 30 -8.99 3.43 6.05
N PHE A 31 -9.57 3.95 7.13
CA PHE A 31 -8.93 4.86 8.08
C PHE A 31 -8.72 4.15 9.42
N GLY A 32 -7.72 4.58 10.20
CA GLY A 32 -7.44 4.02 11.53
C GLY A 32 -6.86 2.60 11.53
N ALA A 33 -6.40 2.09 10.38
CA ALA A 33 -5.88 0.73 10.27
C ALA A 33 -4.42 0.56 10.73
N SER A 34 -3.71 1.66 11.04
CA SER A 34 -2.25 1.68 11.33
C SER A 34 -1.88 2.31 12.69
N GLU A 35 -2.85 2.72 13.50
CA GLU A 35 -2.56 3.55 14.68
C GLU A 35 -2.53 2.70 15.97
N GLY A 36 -1.37 2.70 16.66
CA GLY A 36 -1.22 2.18 18.03
C GLY A 36 -0.89 0.69 18.15
N GLU A 37 -1.66 -0.18 17.51
CA GLU A 37 -1.55 -1.65 17.65
C GLU A 37 -0.96 -2.28 16.38
N MET A 38 0.35 -2.58 16.42
CA MET A 38 1.10 -2.99 15.22
C MET A 38 0.74 -4.40 14.72
N ASP A 39 0.31 -5.27 15.61
CA ASP A 39 -0.26 -6.59 15.29
C ASP A 39 -1.59 -6.45 14.55
N HIS A 40 -2.47 -5.53 14.97
CA HIS A 40 -3.69 -5.18 14.25
C HIS A 40 -3.38 -4.64 12.85
N PHE A 41 -2.39 -3.76 12.73
CA PHE A 41 -1.92 -3.29 11.42
C PHE A 41 -1.50 -4.45 10.52
N LEU A 42 -0.63 -5.35 11.01
CA LEU A 42 -0.18 -6.51 10.24
C LEU A 42 -1.34 -7.44 9.83
N CYS A 43 -2.30 -7.65 10.73
CA CYS A 43 -3.52 -8.42 10.45
C CYS A 43 -4.33 -7.76 9.31
N ASN A 44 -4.59 -6.46 9.39
CA ASN A 44 -5.34 -5.70 8.37
C ASN A 44 -4.66 -5.75 6.99
N ILE A 45 -3.34 -5.61 6.93
CA ILE A 45 -2.59 -5.72 5.68
C ILE A 45 -2.67 -7.14 5.11
N SER A 46 -2.55 -8.17 5.96
CA SER A 46 -2.66 -9.57 5.54
C SER A 46 -4.04 -9.87 4.95
N ILE A 47 -5.10 -9.38 5.60
CA ILE A 47 -6.47 -9.47 5.08
C ILE A 47 -6.57 -8.73 3.75
N ALA A 48 -6.10 -7.48 3.65
CA ALA A 48 -6.17 -6.73 2.41
C ALA A 48 -5.45 -7.41 1.24
N LYS A 49 -4.32 -8.10 1.49
CA LYS A 49 -3.66 -8.93 0.47
C LYS A 49 -4.60 -10.02 -0.06
N ASN A 50 -5.32 -10.71 0.81
CA ASN A 50 -6.23 -11.79 0.43
C ASN A 50 -7.47 -11.28 -0.32
N TYR A 51 -7.87 -10.03 -0.08
CA TYR A 51 -9.06 -9.41 -0.67
C TYR A 51 -8.78 -8.55 -1.89
N LYS A 52 -7.53 -8.24 -2.24
CA LYS A 52 -7.17 -7.32 -3.33
C LYS A 52 -7.70 -7.67 -4.73
N GLN A 53 -8.10 -8.93 -4.96
CA GLN A 53 -8.72 -9.37 -6.22
C GLN A 53 -10.25 -9.26 -6.21
N LYS A 54 -10.85 -9.04 -5.03
CA LYS A 54 -12.30 -8.94 -4.82
C LYS A 54 -12.75 -7.48 -4.73
N ILE A 55 -11.91 -6.61 -4.14
CA ILE A 55 -12.22 -5.20 -3.91
C ILE A 55 -10.92 -4.38 -3.86
N GLU A 56 -10.93 -3.16 -4.40
CA GLU A 56 -9.82 -2.23 -4.26
C GLU A 56 -9.80 -1.65 -2.85
N ILE A 57 -8.68 -1.81 -2.14
CA ILE A 57 -8.51 -1.36 -0.76
C ILE A 57 -7.38 -0.34 -0.70
N GLU A 58 -7.73 0.89 -0.32
CA GLU A 58 -6.77 1.98 -0.11
C GLU A 58 -6.83 2.42 1.34
N PHE A 59 -5.75 2.20 2.07
CA PHE A 59 -5.65 2.66 3.44
C PHE A 59 -5.08 4.07 3.49
N ILE A 60 -5.54 4.86 4.46
CA ILE A 60 -5.14 6.24 4.64
C ILE A 60 -4.80 6.46 6.12
N ASP A 61 -3.58 6.90 6.38
CA ASP A 61 -3.17 7.45 7.66
C ASP A 61 -2.86 8.96 7.52
N ILE A 62 -2.41 9.60 8.60
CA ILE A 62 -2.06 11.03 8.59
C ILE A 62 -0.85 11.37 7.70
N TYR A 63 -0.10 10.37 7.26
CA TYR A 63 1.20 10.51 6.63
C TYR A 63 1.18 10.16 5.14
N SER A 64 0.38 9.19 4.76
CA SER A 64 0.41 8.50 3.50
C SER A 64 -0.90 7.79 3.20
N ARG A 65 -1.05 7.45 1.93
CA ARG A 65 -1.94 6.38 1.50
C ARG A 65 -1.12 5.14 1.17
N TYR A 66 -1.68 3.97 1.39
CA TYR A 66 -1.01 2.72 1.07
C TYR A 66 -1.97 1.62 0.63
N PHE A 67 -1.52 0.81 -0.33
CA PHE A 67 -2.35 -0.19 -1.02
C PHE A 67 -1.49 -1.20 -1.78
N PHE A 68 -2.06 -2.38 -2.05
CA PHE A 68 -1.42 -3.37 -2.91
C PHE A 68 -1.55 -2.96 -4.37
N ILE A 69 -0.43 -2.92 -5.10
CA ILE A 69 -0.44 -2.56 -6.51
C ILE A 69 -0.61 -3.78 -7.43
N PRO A 70 -1.18 -3.61 -8.63
CA PRO A 70 -1.11 -4.61 -9.69
C PRO A 70 0.31 -4.69 -10.27
N LYS A 71 0.57 -5.74 -11.06
CA LYS A 71 1.86 -6.03 -11.70
C LYS A 71 2.41 -4.90 -12.58
N LYS A 72 1.53 -4.03 -13.07
CA LYS A 72 1.87 -2.79 -13.78
C LYS A 72 1.05 -1.67 -13.16
N PHE A 73 1.72 -0.72 -12.55
CA PHE A 73 1.11 0.41 -11.86
C PHE A 73 1.70 1.72 -12.37
N ALA A 74 0.85 2.73 -12.51
CA ALA A 74 1.26 4.07 -12.89
C ALA A 74 0.44 5.12 -12.13
N VAL A 75 1.09 6.23 -11.75
CA VAL A 75 0.44 7.36 -11.10
C VAL A 75 1.11 8.67 -11.52
N SER A 76 0.31 9.71 -11.74
CA SER A 76 0.75 11.07 -12.09
C SER A 76 0.46 12.07 -10.96
N GLY A 77 1.01 13.29 -11.04
CA GLY A 77 0.80 14.32 -10.01
C GLY A 77 1.53 14.02 -8.69
N VAL A 78 2.67 13.34 -8.76
CA VAL A 78 3.38 12.82 -7.58
C VAL A 78 4.77 13.41 -7.36
N VAL A 79 5.19 14.42 -8.14
CA VAL A 79 6.53 15.04 -8.01
C VAL A 79 6.86 15.38 -6.55
N GLY A 80 8.00 14.86 -6.08
CA GLY A 80 8.52 15.11 -4.75
C GLY A 80 7.84 14.33 -3.62
N LYS A 81 6.80 13.53 -3.89
CA LYS A 81 6.21 12.64 -2.88
C LYS A 81 7.13 11.45 -2.62
N MET A 82 7.09 10.95 -1.39
CA MET A 82 7.80 9.75 -0.95
C MET A 82 7.09 8.50 -1.46
N PHE A 83 7.88 7.55 -1.94
CA PHE A 83 7.45 6.23 -2.37
C PHE A 83 8.21 5.17 -1.57
N SER A 84 7.50 4.36 -0.77
CA SER A 84 8.05 3.13 -0.22
C SER A 84 7.41 1.95 -0.93
N VAL A 85 8.23 1.23 -1.71
CA VAL A 85 7.82 0.04 -2.47
C VAL A 85 8.17 -1.18 -1.64
N MET A 86 7.25 -1.61 -0.77
CA MET A 86 7.51 -2.67 0.21
C MET A 86 7.10 -4.03 -0.36
N PRO A 87 8.01 -5.01 -0.48
CA PRO A 87 7.62 -6.38 -0.81
C PRO A 87 6.80 -6.97 0.35
N PHE A 88 5.70 -7.66 0.05
CA PHE A 88 4.94 -8.42 1.05
C PHE A 88 5.34 -9.90 0.96
N GLY A 89 6.42 -10.23 1.67
CA GLY A 89 7.21 -11.45 1.46
C GLY A 89 8.33 -11.15 0.47
N TYR A 90 8.05 -11.30 -0.82
CA TYR A 90 9.01 -11.06 -1.90
C TYR A 90 8.33 -10.40 -3.12
N ALA A 91 9.13 -9.79 -3.99
CA ALA A 91 8.75 -9.37 -5.34
C ALA A 91 9.96 -9.41 -6.27
N GLU A 92 9.76 -9.84 -7.52
CA GLU A 92 10.86 -10.12 -8.46
C GLU A 92 10.77 -9.31 -9.75
N ASN A 93 11.93 -9.10 -10.38
CA ASN A 93 12.09 -8.37 -11.64
C ASN A 93 11.40 -7.01 -11.61
N ILE A 94 11.74 -6.19 -10.62
CA ILE A 94 11.09 -4.91 -10.36
C ILE A 94 11.76 -3.82 -11.21
N TYR A 95 10.92 -3.00 -11.85
CA TYR A 95 11.36 -1.84 -12.63
C TYR A 95 10.67 -0.58 -12.13
N TYR A 96 11.44 0.49 -11.94
CA TYR A 96 10.93 1.83 -11.62
C TYR A 96 11.23 2.81 -12.74
N ASN A 97 10.25 3.67 -13.02
CA ASN A 97 10.44 4.89 -13.80
C ASN A 97 9.92 6.09 -13.00
N GLY A 98 10.62 7.23 -13.07
CA GLY A 98 10.26 8.47 -12.38
C GLY A 98 10.61 8.56 -10.88
N LEU A 99 11.29 7.56 -10.32
CA LEU A 99 11.81 7.58 -8.94
C LEU A 99 13.31 7.90 -8.88
N ARG A 100 13.76 8.55 -7.80
CA ARG A 100 15.17 8.95 -7.61
C ARG A 100 16.14 7.78 -7.66
N TYR A 101 15.80 6.69 -6.96
CA TYR A 101 16.61 5.47 -6.90
C TYR A 101 15.93 4.41 -7.77
N PRO A 102 16.29 4.29 -9.05
CA PRO A 102 15.62 3.33 -9.94
C PRO A 102 15.99 1.89 -9.58
N LEU A 103 15.09 0.97 -9.94
CA LEU A 103 15.38 -0.46 -10.07
C LEU A 103 15.14 -0.85 -11.53
N SER A 104 15.94 -1.78 -12.02
CA SER A 104 15.92 -2.30 -13.38
C SER A 104 16.17 -3.82 -13.40
N GLY A 105 15.26 -4.56 -12.78
CA GLY A 105 15.24 -6.04 -12.80
C GLY A 105 15.70 -6.69 -11.49
N GLU A 106 15.96 -5.90 -10.44
CA GLU A 106 16.26 -6.44 -9.12
C GLU A 106 15.00 -7.02 -8.44
N SER A 107 15.24 -7.90 -7.47
CA SER A 107 14.21 -8.41 -6.56
C SER A 107 14.28 -7.71 -5.21
N LEU A 108 13.13 -7.55 -4.57
CA LEU A 108 13.02 -7.07 -3.20
C LEU A 108 12.42 -8.18 -2.33
N SER A 109 12.89 -8.29 -1.11
CA SER A 109 12.35 -9.21 -0.12
C SER A 109 12.46 -8.61 1.26
N ILE A 110 11.47 -8.91 2.11
CA ILE A 110 11.34 -8.30 3.44
C ILE A 110 12.54 -8.58 4.36
N ASP A 111 13.31 -9.63 4.07
CA ASP A 111 14.47 -10.10 4.81
C ASP A 111 15.81 -9.48 4.36
N THR A 112 15.86 -8.86 3.18
CA THR A 112 17.13 -8.44 2.55
C THR A 112 17.13 -6.97 2.18
N ASN A 113 16.25 -6.58 1.25
CA ASN A 113 16.18 -5.22 0.75
C ASN A 113 14.73 -4.81 0.55
N THR A 114 14.37 -3.68 1.15
CA THR A 114 13.06 -3.06 1.00
C THR A 114 13.20 -1.80 0.16
N GLY A 115 12.28 -1.55 -0.77
CA GLY A 115 12.27 -0.36 -1.63
C GLY A 115 11.78 0.89 -0.90
N ALA A 116 12.09 1.01 0.39
CA ALA A 116 11.56 2.03 1.28
C ALA A 116 12.18 3.41 1.03
N ARG A 117 11.41 4.47 1.30
CA ARG A 117 11.87 5.87 1.37
C ARG A 117 12.56 6.38 0.09
N ASN A 118 12.09 5.95 -1.06
CA ASN A 118 12.39 6.59 -2.34
C ASN A 118 11.51 7.85 -2.51
N TYR A 119 11.68 8.59 -3.59
CA TYR A 119 10.79 9.71 -3.92
C TYR A 119 10.72 9.95 -5.43
N ALA A 120 9.58 10.49 -5.86
CA ALA A 120 9.35 10.83 -7.26
C ALA A 120 10.16 12.06 -7.67
N THR A 121 10.96 11.92 -8.72
CA THR A 121 11.67 13.02 -9.39
C THR A 121 10.93 13.53 -10.62
N GLU A 122 9.98 12.75 -11.12
CA GLU A 122 9.14 13.07 -12.27
C GLU A 122 7.66 13.15 -11.87
N ASP A 123 6.82 13.69 -12.76
CA ASP A 123 5.38 13.80 -12.48
C ASP A 123 4.67 12.45 -12.51
N LYS A 124 5.11 11.57 -13.42
CA LYS A 124 4.61 10.22 -13.57
C LYS A 124 5.61 9.23 -12.99
N VAL A 125 5.12 8.33 -12.14
CA VAL A 125 5.87 7.17 -11.65
C VAL A 125 5.23 5.91 -12.22
N GLU A 126 6.07 5.00 -12.73
CA GLU A 126 5.65 3.69 -13.19
C GLU A 126 6.42 2.60 -12.44
N ILE A 127 5.70 1.57 -11.99
CA ILE A 127 6.26 0.43 -11.27
C ILE A 127 5.74 -0.83 -11.96
N SER A 128 6.65 -1.74 -12.31
CA SER A 128 6.28 -3.05 -12.82
C SER A 128 7.12 -4.17 -12.21
N TYR A 129 6.55 -5.37 -12.11
CA TYR A 129 7.20 -6.53 -11.51
C TYR A 129 6.54 -7.84 -11.97
N SER A 130 7.27 -8.97 -11.93
CA SER A 130 6.77 -10.25 -12.45
C SER A 130 6.10 -11.11 -11.38
N SER A 131 6.71 -11.27 -10.20
CA SER A 131 6.27 -12.22 -9.18
C SER A 131 6.10 -11.57 -7.79
N GLY A 132 5.36 -12.22 -6.90
CA GLY A 132 5.12 -11.73 -5.54
C GLY A 132 4.11 -10.59 -5.42
N ASP A 133 4.22 -9.79 -4.36
CA ASP A 133 3.27 -8.72 -3.99
C ASP A 133 4.00 -7.49 -3.46
N ILE A 134 3.48 -6.31 -3.82
CA ILE A 134 4.02 -5.03 -3.37
C ILE A 134 2.93 -4.24 -2.66
N LEU A 135 3.20 -3.85 -1.41
CA LEU A 135 2.46 -2.84 -0.67
C LEU A 135 3.15 -1.49 -0.91
N LEU A 136 2.49 -0.62 -1.67
CA LEU A 136 3.02 0.68 -2.02
C LEU A 136 2.53 1.74 -1.03
N PHE A 137 3.44 2.57 -0.52
CA PHE A 137 3.12 3.76 0.27
C PHE A 137 3.45 5.01 -0.53
N ILE A 138 2.52 5.96 -0.59
CA ILE A 138 2.73 7.28 -1.19
C ILE A 138 2.39 8.35 -0.15
N SER A 139 3.34 9.23 0.17
CA SER A 139 3.10 10.29 1.15
C SER A 139 2.10 11.33 0.67
N HIS A 140 1.35 11.93 1.61
CA HIS A 140 0.44 13.04 1.29
C HIS A 140 1.21 14.31 0.90
N ARG A 141 2.22 14.65 1.69
CA ARG A 141 3.10 15.82 1.51
C ARG A 141 4.36 15.44 0.71
N LYS A 142 5.07 16.45 0.18
CA LYS A 142 6.38 16.23 -0.43
C LYS A 142 7.39 15.80 0.64
N TYR A 143 8.34 14.99 0.23
CA TYR A 143 9.35 14.38 1.10
C TYR A 143 10.27 15.43 1.73
N LYS A 144 10.65 16.48 0.97
CA LYS A 144 11.50 17.57 1.47
C LYS A 144 10.80 18.45 2.52
N ASP A 145 9.53 18.78 2.31
CA ASP A 145 8.71 19.54 3.27
C ASP A 145 8.61 18.86 4.66
N ARG A 146 8.90 17.55 4.74
CA ARG A 146 8.98 16.81 6.01
C ARG A 146 10.32 16.91 6.70
N LEU A 147 11.43 16.94 5.95
CA LEU A 147 12.76 17.10 6.53
C LEU A 147 12.89 18.49 7.16
N ASP A 148 12.33 19.50 6.51
CA ASP A 148 12.35 20.90 6.99
C ASP A 148 11.38 21.16 8.17
N ALA A 149 10.41 20.27 8.42
CA ALA A 149 9.46 20.40 9.54
C ALA A 149 9.92 19.71 10.83
N ILE A 150 11.02 18.95 10.77
CA ILE A 150 11.63 18.24 11.90
C ILE A 150 12.92 18.95 12.36
N LEU A 151 13.37 19.97 11.62
CA LEU A 151 14.46 20.88 11.96
C LEU A 151 13.89 22.24 12.41
#